data_AF-A0A8A3S5N7-F1
#
_entry.id   AF-A0A8A3S5N7-F1
#
_cell.length_a   1.000
_cell.length_b   1.000
_cell.length_c   1.000
_cell.angle_alpha   90.00
_cell.angle_beta   90.00
_cell.angle_gamma   90.00
#
_symmetry.space_group_name_H-M   'P 1'
#
loop_
_entity.id
_entity.type
_entity.pdbx_description
1 polymer ?
#
loop_
_entity_poly.entity_id
_entity_poly.type
_entity_poly.pdbx_seq_one_letter_code
_entity_poly.pdbx_strand_id
1 'polypeptide(L)'
;MTSATMKREESDPDRTYVEVEFQKDELSFFIGVDEQERRTLDGYCGAEYWYATPISGPLPEGYHQALEKISRTYHVFDQKNERVALVYNKTTIFYLYPSYAVPGYENINED
;
A
#
# COMPACT_ATOMS: atom_id res chain seq x y z
N MET A 1 4.65 -8.48 7.93
CA MET A 1 5.97 -8.77 7.32
C MET A 1 6.24 -7.70 6.28
N THR A 2 7.48 -7.23 6.17
CA THR A 2 7.88 -6.32 5.09
C THR A 2 8.87 -7.05 4.20
N SER A 3 8.68 -6.99 2.90
CA SER A 3 9.57 -7.60 1.91
C SER A 3 9.92 -6.59 0.82
N ALA A 4 11.07 -6.78 0.18
CA ALA A 4 11.51 -5.93 -0.93
C ALA A 4 11.98 -6.84 -2.07
N THR A 5 11.47 -6.59 -3.28
CA THR A 5 11.79 -7.39 -4.46
C THR A 5 12.17 -6.48 -5.61
N MET A 6 13.28 -6.76 -6.29
CA MET A 6 13.65 -6.02 -7.49
C MET A 6 12.72 -6.39 -8.65
N LYS A 7 12.16 -5.38 -9.30
CA LYS A 7 11.26 -5.48 -10.46
C LYS A 7 11.81 -4.68 -11.64
N ARG A 8 11.32 -4.99 -12.83
CA ARG A 8 11.55 -4.25 -14.08
C ARG A 8 10.21 -3.67 -14.53
N GLU A 9 10.22 -2.45 -15.05
CA GLU A 9 9.02 -1.91 -15.69
C GLU A 9 8.70 -2.71 -16.96
N GLU A 10 7.43 -3.07 -17.13
CA GLU A 10 7.01 -3.85 -18.30
C GLU A 10 7.13 -3.02 -19.59
N SER A 11 6.91 -1.70 -19.50
CA SER A 11 7.03 -0.75 -20.60
C SER A 11 8.48 -0.39 -20.94
N ASP A 12 9.41 -0.57 -20.02
CA ASP A 12 10.83 -0.26 -20.17
C ASP A 12 11.68 -1.26 -19.35
N PRO A 13 12.15 -2.35 -19.98
CA PRO A 13 12.88 -3.42 -19.29
C PRO A 13 14.22 -2.98 -18.68
N ASP A 14 14.80 -1.87 -19.16
CA ASP A 14 16.04 -1.31 -18.64
C ASP A 14 15.77 -0.51 -17.35
N ARG A 15 14.52 -0.11 -17.14
CA ARG A 15 14.09 0.58 -15.93
C ARG A 15 13.75 -0.42 -14.82
N THR A 16 14.55 -0.38 -13.77
CA THR A 16 14.39 -1.23 -12.58
C THR A 16 13.89 -0.41 -11.39
N TYR A 17 13.15 -1.07 -10.50
CA TYR A 17 12.70 -0.47 -9.25
C TYR A 17 12.61 -1.55 -8.17
N VAL A 18 12.61 -1.12 -6.91
CA VAL A 18 12.35 -2.00 -5.78
C VAL A 18 10.87 -1.93 -5.45
N GLU A 19 10.16 -3.04 -5.56
CA GLU A 19 8.79 -3.15 -5.06
C GLU A 19 8.85 -3.57 -3.59
N VAL A 20 8.35 -2.71 -2.71
CA VAL A 20 8.26 -2.98 -1.27
C VAL A 20 6.85 -3.41 -0.93
N GLU A 21 6.71 -4.59 -0.34
CA GLU A 21 5.44 -5.14 0.15
C GLU A 21 5.36 -4.99 1.67
N PHE A 22 4.25 -4.45 2.15
CA PHE A 22 3.85 -4.44 3.55
C PHE A 22 2.66 -5.39 3.73
N GLN A 23 2.88 -6.49 4.43
CA GLN A 23 1.88 -7.52 4.68
C GLN A 23 1.42 -7.52 6.15
N LYS A 24 0.11 -7.56 6.37
CA LYS A 24 -0.50 -7.83 7.67
C LYS A 24 -1.75 -8.68 7.49
N ASP A 25 -1.81 -9.79 8.20
CA ASP A 25 -2.92 -10.75 8.10
C ASP A 25 -3.12 -11.15 6.62
N GLU A 26 -4.29 -10.88 6.05
CA GLU A 26 -4.61 -11.21 4.64
C GLU A 26 -4.41 -10.02 3.68
N LEU A 27 -3.86 -8.89 4.16
CA LEU A 27 -3.68 -7.68 3.37
C LEU A 27 -2.22 -7.46 3.00
N SER A 28 -1.97 -7.28 1.70
CA SER A 28 -0.72 -6.75 1.17
C SER A 28 -0.91 -5.37 0.56
N PHE A 29 0.04 -4.49 0.82
CA PHE A 29 0.18 -3.20 0.15
C PHE A 29 1.58 -3.08 -0.46
N PHE A 30 1.66 -2.49 -1.64
CA PHE A 30 2.87 -2.40 -2.43
C PHE A 30 3.17 -0.94 -2.78
N ILE A 31 4.45 -0.58 -2.75
CA ILE A 31 4.94 0.70 -3.30
C ILE A 31 6.24 0.45 -4.05
N GLY A 32 6.31 0.95 -5.29
CA GLY A 32 7.56 0.95 -6.03
C GLY A 32 8.48 2.07 -5.53
N VAL A 33 9.78 1.80 -5.49
CA VAL A 33 10.83 2.76 -5.14
C VAL A 33 11.86 2.74 -6.26
N ASP A 34 12.01 3.89 -6.90
CA ASP A 34 13.06 4.16 -7.88
C ASP A 34 14.24 4.79 -7.11
N GLU A 35 15.21 3.95 -6.76
CA GLU A 35 16.36 4.39 -5.95
C GLU A 35 17.29 5.35 -6.73
N GLN A 36 17.36 5.20 -8.05
CA GLN A 36 18.17 6.06 -8.91
C GLN A 36 17.61 7.48 -8.95
N GLU A 37 16.30 7.61 -9.17
CA GLU A 37 15.58 8.89 -9.21
C GLU A 37 15.16 9.38 -7.82
N ARG A 38 15.45 8.60 -6.76
CA ARG A 38 15.12 8.90 -5.35
C ARG A 38 13.65 9.26 -5.14
N ARG A 39 12.75 8.51 -5.78
CA ARG A 39 11.30 8.75 -5.72
C ARG A 39 10.51 7.46 -5.56
N THR A 40 9.31 7.59 -5.02
CA THR A 40 8.31 6.53 -5.04
C THR A 40 7.60 6.47 -6.40
N LEU A 41 7.20 5.27 -6.79
CA LEU A 41 6.39 4.95 -7.95
C LEU A 41 4.96 4.59 -7.53
N ASP A 42 4.15 4.11 -8.48
CA ASP A 42 2.75 3.75 -8.26
C ASP A 42 2.62 2.66 -7.16
N GLY A 43 1.88 2.98 -6.10
CA GLY A 43 1.50 2.06 -5.03
C GLY A 43 0.10 1.50 -5.24
N TYR A 44 -0.12 0.30 -4.70
CA TYR A 44 -1.41 -0.38 -4.78
C TYR A 44 -1.66 -1.29 -3.58
N CYS A 45 -2.93 -1.57 -3.30
CA CYS A 45 -3.36 -2.41 -2.21
C CYS A 45 -4.20 -3.58 -2.73
N GLY A 46 -3.99 -4.77 -2.16
CA GLY A 46 -4.73 -5.99 -2.50
C GLY A 46 -6.16 -6.05 -1.96
N ALA A 47 -6.63 -5.04 -1.22
CA ALA A 47 -8.01 -4.99 -0.73
C ALA A 47 -9.03 -4.94 -1.87
N GLU A 48 -10.20 -5.53 -1.67
CA GLU A 48 -11.28 -5.47 -2.65
C GLU A 48 -11.76 -4.03 -2.83
N TYR A 49 -11.91 -3.58 -4.08
CA TYR A 49 -12.42 -2.25 -4.36
C TYR A 49 -13.94 -2.21 -4.15
N TRP A 50 -14.40 -1.43 -3.19
CA TRP A 50 -15.81 -1.22 -2.91
C TRP A 50 -16.26 0.18 -3.35
N TYR A 51 -17.14 0.22 -4.34
CA TYR A 51 -17.71 1.47 -4.83
C TYR A 51 -18.89 1.86 -3.95
N ALA A 52 -18.90 3.02 -3.30
CA ALA A 52 -20.05 3.50 -2.52
C ALA A 52 -21.09 4.17 -3.45
N THR A 53 -22.02 3.39 -4.00
CA THR A 53 -23.15 3.87 -4.81
C THR A 53 -24.48 3.29 -4.30
N PRO A 54 -25.63 3.85 -4.70
CA PRO A 54 -26.93 3.30 -4.33
C PRO A 54 -27.20 1.86 -4.77
N ILE A 55 -26.44 1.32 -5.73
CA ILE A 55 -26.60 -0.04 -6.29
C ILE A 55 -25.45 -0.96 -5.84
N SER A 56 -24.65 -0.51 -4.88
CA SER A 56 -23.49 -1.27 -4.45
C SER A 56 -23.90 -2.54 -3.72
N GLY A 57 -23.16 -3.62 -3.98
CA GLY A 57 -23.26 -4.86 -3.23
C GLY A 57 -22.97 -4.66 -1.74
N PRO A 58 -23.15 -5.71 -0.93
CA PRO A 58 -22.86 -5.66 0.50
C PRO A 58 -21.42 -5.20 0.74
N LEU A 59 -21.20 -4.58 1.89
CA LEU A 59 -19.85 -4.22 2.33
C LEU A 59 -19.02 -5.49 2.52
N PRO A 60 -17.78 -5.58 1.98
CA PRO A 60 -16.94 -6.76 2.18
C PRO A 60 -16.65 -6.97 3.66
N GLU A 61 -16.66 -8.23 4.10
CA GLU A 61 -16.44 -8.60 5.51
C GLU A 61 -15.01 -8.33 6.00
N GLY A 62 -14.05 -8.31 5.08
CA GLY A 62 -12.63 -8.09 5.35
C GLY A 62 -12.16 -6.67 5.03
N TYR A 63 -10.94 -6.59 4.51
CA TYR A 63 -10.41 -5.32 4.02
C TYR A 63 -11.08 -4.91 2.72
N HIS A 64 -11.50 -3.66 2.64
CA HIS A 64 -12.01 -3.07 1.40
C HIS A 64 -11.39 -1.69 1.19
N GLN A 65 -11.35 -1.25 -0.06
CA GLN A 65 -10.83 0.06 -0.42
C GLN A 65 -11.83 0.88 -1.23
N ALA A 66 -11.83 2.19 -1.03
CA ALA A 66 -12.64 3.13 -1.79
C ALA A 66 -11.80 4.32 -2.26
N LEU A 67 -12.10 4.82 -3.46
CA LEU A 67 -11.48 6.03 -4.00
C LEU A 67 -12.28 7.27 -3.58
N GLU A 68 -11.64 8.16 -2.85
CA GLU A 68 -12.10 9.54 -2.72
C GLU A 68 -11.76 10.30 -4.01
N LYS A 69 -12.77 10.58 -4.84
CA LYS A 69 -12.59 11.13 -6.19
C LYS A 69 -11.95 12.52 -6.22
N ILE A 70 -12.20 13.34 -5.20
CA ILE A 70 -11.73 14.74 -5.15
C ILE A 70 -10.22 14.78 -4.93
N SER A 71 -9.73 14.10 -3.88
CA SER A 71 -8.32 14.03 -3.54
C SER A 71 -7.53 13.00 -4.37
N ARG A 72 -8.25 12.11 -5.09
CA ARG A 72 -7.69 10.91 -5.75
C ARG A 72 -6.93 10.01 -4.79
N THR A 73 -7.46 9.87 -3.58
CA THR A 73 -6.87 9.07 -2.51
C THR A 73 -7.68 7.79 -2.30
N TYR A 74 -6.98 6.68 -2.14
CA TYR A 74 -7.55 5.40 -1.75
C TYR A 74 -7.53 5.29 -0.23
N HIS A 75 -8.67 4.93 0.34
CA HIS A 75 -8.84 4.62 1.75
C HIS A 75 -9.10 3.13 1.88
N VAL A 76 -8.26 2.44 2.66
CA VAL A 76 -8.42 1.02 2.98
C VAL A 76 -8.98 0.90 4.38
N PHE A 77 -10.11 0.22 4.51
CA PHE A 77 -10.83 0.02 5.74
C PHE A 77 -10.65 -1.41 6.22
N ASP A 78 -10.35 -1.54 7.51
CA ASP A 78 -10.34 -2.79 8.27
C ASP A 78 -11.72 -2.95 8.90
N GLN A 79 -12.64 -3.62 8.19
CA GLN A 79 -14.04 -3.73 8.61
C GLN A 79 -14.18 -4.44 9.97
N LYS A 80 -13.31 -5.42 10.23
CA LYS A 80 -13.31 -6.21 11.47
C LYS A 80 -13.00 -5.38 12.71
N ASN A 81 -12.13 -4.37 12.57
CA ASN A 81 -11.70 -3.51 13.67
C ASN A 81 -12.25 -2.07 13.56
N GLU A 82 -13.16 -1.82 12.63
CA GLU A 82 -13.84 -0.53 12.40
C GLU A 82 -12.87 0.66 12.29
N ARG A 83 -11.79 0.51 11.52
CA ARG A 83 -10.74 1.54 11.38
C ARG A 83 -10.20 1.67 9.96
N VAL A 84 -9.55 2.80 9.69
CA VAL A 84 -8.73 2.97 8.49
C VAL A 84 -7.38 2.30 8.73
N ALA A 85 -6.97 1.43 7.80
CA ALA A 85 -5.68 0.73 7.81
C ALA A 85 -4.62 1.45 6.99
N LEU A 86 -5.02 2.06 5.86
CA LEU A 86 -4.11 2.72 4.93
C LEU A 86 -4.84 3.87 4.22
N VAL A 87 -4.14 4.98 4.00
CA VAL A 87 -4.53 6.07 3.12
C VAL A 87 -3.36 6.35 2.19
N TYR A 88 -3.59 6.21 0.88
CA TYR A 88 -2.53 6.36 -0.10
C TYR A 88 -3.07 6.92 -1.42
N ASN A 89 -2.21 7.50 -2.24
CA ASN A 89 -2.48 7.75 -3.65
C ASN A 89 -1.44 7.02 -4.50
N LYS A 90 -1.41 7.31 -5.80
CA LYS A 90 -0.43 6.74 -6.72
C LYS A 90 0.99 6.75 -6.16
N THR A 91 1.51 7.86 -5.64
CA THR A 91 2.93 7.95 -5.29
C THR A 91 3.20 8.01 -3.80
N THR A 92 2.18 8.16 -2.95
CA THR A 92 2.36 8.56 -1.55
C THR A 92 1.47 7.77 -0.62
N ILE A 93 2.06 7.34 0.50
CA ILE A 93 1.32 6.84 1.66
C ILE A 93 1.17 8.00 2.64
N PHE A 94 -0.07 8.44 2.87
CA PHE A 94 -0.37 9.49 3.85
C PHE A 94 -0.52 8.94 5.25
N TYR A 95 -1.01 7.71 5.35
CA TYR A 95 -1.23 7.03 6.61
C TYR A 95 -1.11 5.53 6.39
N LEU A 96 -0.30 4.89 7.24
CA LEU A 96 -0.20 3.44 7.34
C LEU A 96 -0.36 3.11 8.83
N TYR A 97 -1.35 2.27 9.16
CA TYR A 97 -1.59 1.91 10.55
C TYR A 97 -0.30 1.31 11.15
N PRO A 98 0.19 1.81 12.31
CA PRO A 98 1.55 1.52 12.79
C PRO A 98 1.93 0.04 12.88
N SER A 99 0.97 -0.88 13.06
CA SER A 99 1.26 -2.31 13.12
C SER A 99 1.65 -2.95 11.77
N TYR A 100 1.55 -2.23 10.66
CA TYR A 100 1.95 -2.69 9.33
C TYR A 100 3.43 -2.41 9.04
N ALA A 101 4.00 -1.41 9.70
CA ALA A 101 5.43 -1.14 9.66
C ALA A 101 6.07 -1.82 10.87
N VAL A 102 6.80 -2.91 10.63
CA VAL A 102 7.78 -3.36 11.64
C VAL A 102 9.04 -2.57 11.34
N PRO A 103 9.43 -1.58 12.18
CA PRO A 103 10.73 -0.96 12.00
C PRO A 103 11.79 -2.06 12.09
N GLY A 104 12.52 -2.28 10.99
CA GLY A 104 13.76 -3.02 11.04
C GLY A 104 14.73 -2.17 11.84
N TYR A 105 14.90 -2.47 13.13
CA TYR A 105 16.09 -2.02 13.84
C TYR A 105 17.25 -2.79 13.23
N GLU A 106 17.85 -2.25 12.15
CA GLU A 106 19.23 -2.60 11.86
C GLU A 106 20.02 -2.25 13.11
N ASN A 107 20.78 -3.21 13.63
CA ASN A 107 21.62 -3.03 14.79
C ASN A 107 22.57 -1.86 14.52
N ILE A 108 22.23 -0.68 15.02
CA ILE A 108 23.19 0.38 15.35
C ILE A 108 24.04 -0.15 16.51
N ASN A 109 24.90 -1.10 16.19
CA ASN A 109 26.07 -1.37 17.01
C ASN A 109 26.97 -0.15 16.81
N GLU A 110 26.91 0.76 17.77
CA GLU A 110 27.93 1.77 17.97
C GLU A 110 29.24 1.04 18.33
N ASP A 111 30.29 1.27 17.54
CA ASP A 111 31.68 0.86 17.83
C ASP A 111 32.24 1.60 19.05
#